data_AF-A0A067C756-F1
#
_entry.id   AF-A0A067C756-F1
#
_cell.length_a   1.000
_cell.length_b   1.000
_cell.length_c   1.000
_cell.angle_alpha   90.00
_cell.angle_beta   90.00
_cell.angle_gamma   90.00
#
_symmetry.space_group_name_H-M   'P 1'
#
loop_
_entity.id
_entity.type
_entity.pdbx_description
1 polymer ?
#
loop_
_entity_poly.entity_id
_entity_poly.type
_entity_poly.pdbx_seq_one_letter_code
_entity_poly.pdbx_strand_id
1 'polypeptide(L)'
;MDAVDDPMGAAAPEVTANATTQPAADASEPTEAAPVEAPLPFPQEHLDTCLEVLSVLAKDLEVIEQPAMRNFRKTIAPVSDYMESRKFKGKGRKKYLEDKELRREKEARQVKRKMNDNKYINSATLRRARVEKLQSLLEQGKDEAMLPMIADGAVEEAPALLENGPKAPIAELEKQRSCYTCKVRYEQLHHFYDQLCPTCAELNFTKRMQSADLRGRVALVTGARVKIGYQAALKLLLSGATVIATSRFPHDTAERYAAHPEFATFQDRLHVYGIDFRDMVHLEQFLDYVQTKYTRLDMLVHNACQTIRRPPSYYSHMMPKETTPLASLPPSVQPILKQQSDFHAELIRTAAPGSLLTADGGGAVPPVLANLSAVKTQIPMLLEDSASSEHFPVGMKDVNGQQLDLRTTNSWVLKMGQVSTPEVAEVFAINTLAPFIMNSRLRALMEATPAKDKYIINVSAMEGKFYRYKTPNHPHTNMAKAALNMMTRTCAEELSKHGIYMNSVDTGWINDENPLEKAHKYAQTANFQTPIDEVDAAARVLDPIFIGVNEHKYPYGLFFKDYSETEW
;
A
#
# COMPACT_ATOMS: atom_id res chain seq x y z
N MET A 1 -20.63 -20.12 32.40
CA MET A 1 -19.82 -21.35 32.42
C MET A 1 -19.06 -21.39 31.12
N ASP A 2 -17.78 -21.08 31.27
CA ASP A 2 -16.63 -21.26 30.40
C ASP A 2 -16.60 -20.55 29.04
N ALA A 3 -16.12 -19.31 29.13
CA ALA A 3 -15.36 -18.61 28.11
C ALA A 3 -13.99 -19.29 27.91
N VAL A 4 -13.56 -19.43 26.66
CA VAL A 4 -12.16 -19.70 26.29
C VAL A 4 -11.81 -18.85 25.06
N ASP A 5 -10.59 -18.32 25.13
CA ASP A 5 -10.06 -17.13 24.48
C ASP A 5 -9.86 -17.16 22.96
N ASP A 6 -9.90 -15.94 22.43
CA ASP A 6 -9.70 -15.44 21.07
C ASP A 6 -8.21 -15.42 20.65
N PRO A 7 -7.83 -15.90 19.44
CA PRO A 7 -6.44 -15.92 18.98
C PRO A 7 -6.04 -14.74 18.08
N MET A 8 -4.87 -14.19 18.40
CA MET A 8 -3.94 -13.37 17.60
C MET A 8 -4.31 -13.07 16.13
N GLY A 9 -4.75 -11.83 15.90
CA GLY A 9 -4.85 -11.22 14.58
C GLY A 9 -3.49 -10.86 13.97
N ALA A 10 -3.36 -11.11 12.66
CA ALA A 10 -2.14 -10.92 11.87
C ALA A 10 -1.67 -9.45 11.83
N ALA A 11 -0.68 -9.14 12.67
CA ALA A 11 0.29 -8.08 12.43
C ALA A 11 1.32 -8.57 11.39
N ALA A 12 1.90 -7.66 10.60
CA ALA A 12 3.20 -7.92 9.99
C ALA A 12 4.15 -8.36 11.11
N PRO A 13 4.99 -9.40 10.94
CA PRO A 13 5.93 -9.79 11.97
C PRO A 13 7.00 -8.72 12.04
N GLU A 14 6.83 -7.73 12.93
CA GLU A 14 7.95 -6.92 13.38
C GLU A 14 8.77 -7.75 14.38
N VAL A 15 10.06 -7.79 14.08
CA VAL A 15 11.11 -8.20 15.00
C VAL A 15 10.96 -7.36 16.27
N THR A 16 10.76 -8.03 17.39
CA THR A 16 10.81 -7.42 18.72
C THR A 16 12.17 -6.74 18.94
N ALA A 17 12.20 -5.42 18.75
CA ALA A 17 13.16 -4.55 19.40
C ALA A 17 12.42 -3.90 20.58
N ASN A 18 12.64 -4.44 21.78
CA ASN A 18 12.17 -3.81 23.01
C ASN A 18 12.84 -2.43 23.16
N ALA A 19 12.07 -1.36 23.03
CA ALA A 19 12.45 -0.03 23.46
C ALA A 19 11.30 0.56 24.29
N THR A 20 11.37 0.34 25.61
CA THR A 20 10.56 1.03 26.60
C THR A 20 11.25 2.35 26.94
N THR A 21 10.58 3.48 26.74
CA THR A 21 10.98 4.80 27.23
C THR A 21 10.18 5.17 28.48
N GLN A 22 10.85 5.47 29.59
CA GLN A 22 10.53 6.53 30.57
C GLN A 22 11.54 6.52 31.73
N PRO A 23 11.70 7.63 32.48
CA PRO A 23 12.29 8.92 32.09
C PRO A 23 13.69 9.09 32.73
N ALA A 24 14.48 10.02 32.21
CA ALA A 24 15.77 10.39 32.79
C ALA A 24 15.58 11.01 34.19
N ALA A 25 15.98 10.27 35.22
CA ALA A 25 16.30 10.80 36.55
C ALA A 25 17.51 10.01 37.07
N ASP A 26 18.68 10.62 36.91
CA ASP A 26 19.86 10.55 37.77
C ASP A 26 19.99 9.32 38.68
N ALA A 27 20.56 8.24 38.15
CA ALA A 27 21.19 7.19 38.93
C ALA A 27 22.27 6.54 38.07
N SER A 28 23.53 6.79 38.41
CA SER A 28 24.71 6.10 37.90
C SER A 28 24.54 4.58 38.01
N GLU A 29 24.35 3.89 36.89
CA GLU A 29 24.45 2.43 36.84
C GLU A 29 25.92 1.98 36.99
N PRO A 30 26.15 0.85 37.66
CA PRO A 30 27.47 0.42 38.08
C PRO A 30 28.26 -0.04 36.85
N THR A 31 29.50 0.43 36.77
CA THR A 31 30.54 -0.18 35.95
C THR A 31 30.49 -1.70 36.09
N GLU A 32 30.34 -2.43 34.97
CA GLU A 32 30.56 -3.88 34.92
C GLU A 32 31.90 -4.17 35.61
N ALA A 33 31.82 -4.71 36.82
CA ALA A 33 33.00 -5.17 37.52
C ALA A 33 33.61 -6.29 36.67
N ALA A 34 34.88 -6.10 36.30
CA ALA A 34 35.70 -7.15 35.70
C ALA A 34 35.48 -8.46 36.48
N PRO A 35 35.39 -9.62 35.81
CA PRO A 35 35.22 -10.88 36.51
C PRO A 35 36.37 -11.02 37.49
N VAL A 36 36.05 -11.04 38.79
CA VAL A 36 37.03 -11.30 39.85
C VAL A 36 37.57 -12.69 39.57
N GLU A 37 38.80 -12.78 39.06
CA GLU A 37 39.50 -14.03 38.87
C GLU A 37 39.62 -14.71 40.23
N ALA A 38 38.81 -15.74 40.46
CA ALA A 38 38.99 -16.58 41.63
C ALA A 38 40.40 -17.19 41.55
N PRO A 39 41.24 -17.06 42.59
CA PRO A 39 42.59 -17.59 42.55
C PRO A 39 42.55 -19.10 42.34
N LEU A 40 43.40 -19.60 41.44
CA LEU A 40 43.53 -21.04 41.19
C LEU A 40 43.89 -21.75 42.51
N PRO A 41 43.39 -22.97 42.75
CA PRO A 41 43.65 -23.69 43.99
C PRO A 41 45.10 -24.25 44.10
N PHE A 42 46.01 -23.84 43.20
CA PHE A 42 47.40 -24.29 43.11
C PHE A 42 48.32 -23.19 42.56
N PRO A 43 49.64 -23.27 42.81
CA PRO A 43 50.63 -22.31 42.30
C PRO A 43 50.70 -22.26 40.76
N GLN A 44 51.02 -21.08 40.20
CA GLN A 44 51.15 -20.87 38.75
C GLN A 44 52.23 -21.75 38.11
N GLU A 45 53.35 -21.95 38.80
CA GLU A 45 54.47 -22.82 38.36
C GLU A 45 54.04 -24.26 38.07
N HIS A 46 53.06 -24.80 38.81
CA HIS A 46 52.53 -26.14 38.59
C HIS A 46 51.68 -26.21 37.32
N LEU A 47 50.93 -25.13 37.02
CA LEU A 47 50.15 -25.04 35.80
C LEU A 47 51.06 -24.94 34.58
N ASP A 48 52.10 -24.11 34.65
CA ASP A 48 53.07 -23.93 33.57
C ASP A 48 53.78 -25.24 33.23
N THR A 49 54.21 -25.98 34.26
CA THR A 49 54.79 -27.32 34.11
C THR A 49 53.79 -28.30 33.50
N CYS A 50 52.53 -28.29 33.95
CA CYS A 50 51.49 -29.15 33.40
C CYS A 50 51.21 -28.85 31.93
N LEU A 51 51.19 -27.56 31.54
CA LEU A 51 51.00 -27.14 30.16
C LEU A 51 52.18 -27.54 29.27
N GLU A 52 53.41 -27.44 29.77
CA GLU A 52 54.61 -27.91 29.06
C GLU A 52 54.52 -29.41 28.77
N VAL A 53 54.20 -30.22 29.78
CA VAL A 53 54.01 -31.67 29.63
C VAL A 53 52.89 -31.99 28.64
N LEU A 54 51.74 -31.32 28.74
CA LEU A 54 50.63 -31.50 27.81
C LEU A 54 51.00 -31.10 26.37
N SER A 55 51.86 -30.09 26.19
CA SER A 55 52.34 -29.67 24.87
C SER A 55 53.26 -30.71 24.20
N VAL A 56 54.03 -31.45 25.00
CA VAL A 56 54.85 -32.57 24.51
C VAL A 56 53.95 -33.75 24.12
N LEU A 57 52.99 -34.10 24.98
CA LEU A 57 52.00 -35.16 24.70
C LEU A 57 51.13 -34.84 23.47
N ALA A 58 50.84 -33.57 23.21
CA ALA A 58 50.07 -33.15 22.04
C ALA A 58 50.79 -33.41 20.70
N LYS A 59 52.13 -33.56 20.70
CA LYS A 59 52.92 -33.87 19.50
C LYS A 59 52.87 -35.35 19.13
N ASP A 60 52.72 -36.23 20.13
CA ASP A 60 52.58 -37.67 19.95
C ASP A 60 51.68 -38.27 21.05
N LEU A 61 50.44 -38.57 20.68
CA LEU A 61 49.43 -39.10 21.60
C LEU A 61 49.64 -40.59 21.91
N GLU A 62 50.44 -41.33 21.13
CA GLU A 62 50.69 -42.76 21.37
C GLU A 62 51.48 -42.99 22.67
N VAL A 63 52.23 -41.98 23.13
CA VAL A 63 52.92 -41.98 24.42
C VAL A 63 51.96 -42.22 25.59
N ILE A 64 50.71 -41.73 25.49
CA ILE A 64 49.68 -41.89 26.52
C ILE A 64 49.26 -43.36 26.69
N GLU A 65 49.39 -44.18 25.64
CA GLU A 65 49.01 -45.60 25.67
C GLU A 65 50.03 -46.48 26.40
N GLN A 66 51.24 -45.97 26.66
CA GLN A 66 52.30 -46.71 27.33
C GLN A 66 51.89 -47.15 28.76
N PRO A 67 52.38 -48.31 29.25
CA PRO A 67 52.08 -48.78 30.61
C PRO A 67 52.47 -47.79 31.71
N ALA A 68 53.56 -47.03 31.51
CA ALA A 68 54.03 -46.01 32.44
C ALA A 68 53.03 -44.86 32.65
N MET A 69 52.17 -44.58 31.66
CA MET A 69 51.19 -43.49 31.68
C MET A 69 49.84 -43.91 32.30
N ARG A 70 49.75 -45.09 32.92
CA ARG A 70 48.51 -45.59 33.54
C ARG A 70 47.94 -44.64 34.60
N ASN A 71 48.80 -44.08 35.46
CA ASN A 71 48.36 -43.15 36.51
C ASN A 71 47.90 -41.82 35.91
N PHE A 72 48.62 -41.30 34.90
CA PHE A 72 48.23 -40.09 34.17
C PHE A 72 46.82 -40.24 33.55
N ARG A 73 46.55 -41.35 32.86
CA ARG A 73 45.22 -41.64 32.28
C ARG A 73 44.11 -41.66 33.33
N LYS A 74 44.35 -42.27 34.49
CA LYS A 74 43.38 -42.28 35.59
C LYS A 74 43.11 -40.89 36.16
N THR A 75 44.14 -40.06 36.31
CA THR A 75 44.03 -38.71 36.88
C THR A 75 43.34 -37.74 35.91
N ILE A 76 43.59 -37.86 34.61
CA ILE A 76 43.01 -36.96 33.60
C ILE A 76 41.58 -37.37 33.20
N ALA A 77 41.17 -38.62 33.42
CA ALA A 77 39.87 -39.13 32.99
C ALA A 77 38.67 -38.26 33.45
N PRO A 78 38.54 -37.83 34.72
CA PRO A 78 37.42 -36.97 35.13
C PRO A 78 37.43 -35.59 34.46
N VAL A 79 38.62 -35.05 34.18
CA VAL A 79 38.79 -33.77 33.46
C VAL A 79 38.38 -33.95 32.00
N SER A 80 38.79 -35.05 31.36
CA SER A 80 38.38 -35.41 30.00
C SER A 80 36.86 -35.58 29.89
N ASP A 81 36.24 -36.31 30.83
CA ASP A 81 34.79 -36.51 30.87
C ASP A 81 34.04 -35.18 31.04
N TYR A 82 34.53 -34.30 31.91
CA TYR A 82 33.98 -32.95 32.07
C TYR A 82 34.13 -32.11 30.78
N MET A 83 35.31 -32.13 30.15
CA MET A 83 35.56 -31.41 28.90
C MET A 83 34.70 -31.94 27.74
N GLU A 84 34.50 -33.25 27.62
CA GLU A 84 33.58 -33.84 26.66
C GLU A 84 32.13 -33.43 26.95
N SER A 85 31.71 -33.44 28.22
CA SER A 85 30.37 -32.98 28.61
C SER A 85 30.12 -31.51 28.23
N ARG A 86 31.14 -30.64 28.37
CA ARG A 86 31.06 -29.23 27.94
C ARG A 86 30.99 -29.10 26.41
N LYS A 87 31.79 -29.87 25.67
CA LYS A 87 31.80 -29.86 24.19
C LYS A 87 30.49 -30.36 23.59
N PHE A 88 29.86 -31.35 24.21
CA PHE A 88 28.66 -32.03 23.68
C PHE A 88 27.38 -31.74 24.48
N LYS A 89 27.38 -30.70 25.33
CA LYS A 89 26.23 -30.28 26.16
C LYS A 89 25.65 -31.42 27.01
N GLY A 90 26.50 -32.24 27.62
CA GLY A 90 26.13 -33.35 28.49
C GLY A 90 25.67 -34.62 27.76
N LYS A 91 25.80 -34.69 26.43
CA LYS A 91 25.53 -35.90 25.63
C LYS A 91 26.84 -36.58 25.23
N GLY A 92 26.84 -37.89 25.08
CA GLY A 92 27.99 -38.59 24.48
C GLY A 92 28.23 -38.12 23.03
N ARG A 93 29.50 -38.10 22.60
CA ARG A 93 29.94 -37.64 21.25
C ARG A 93 29.08 -38.20 20.11
N LYS A 94 28.80 -39.51 20.15
CA LYS A 94 27.98 -40.21 19.14
C LYS A 94 26.56 -39.63 19.05
N LYS A 95 25.86 -39.53 20.19
CA LYS A 95 24.50 -38.98 20.27
C LYS A 95 24.44 -37.50 19.86
N TYR A 96 25.45 -36.70 20.19
CA TYR A 96 25.52 -35.30 19.77
C TYR A 96 25.65 -35.17 18.24
N LEU A 97 26.50 -35.99 17.61
CA LEU A 97 26.68 -35.99 16.17
C LEU A 97 25.42 -36.48 15.45
N GLU A 98 24.79 -37.55 15.94
CA GLU A 98 23.49 -38.05 15.45
C GLU A 98 22.39 -36.97 15.56
N ASP A 99 22.27 -36.30 16.70
CA ASP A 99 21.31 -35.20 16.89
C ASP A 99 21.59 -34.02 15.95
N LYS A 100 22.87 -33.73 15.68
CA LYS A 100 23.29 -32.67 14.76
C LYS A 100 22.96 -33.02 13.31
N GLU A 101 23.16 -34.27 12.90
CA GLU A 101 22.76 -34.77 11.58
C GLU A 101 21.24 -34.75 11.41
N LEU A 102 20.49 -35.24 12.41
CA LEU A 102 19.02 -35.20 12.41
C LEU A 102 18.48 -33.76 12.30
N ARG A 103 19.13 -32.79 12.97
CA ARG A 103 18.79 -31.36 12.84
C ARG A 103 19.04 -30.85 11.43
N ARG A 104 20.21 -31.14 10.86
CA ARG A 104 20.56 -30.77 9.47
C ARG A 104 19.59 -31.38 8.46
N GLU A 105 19.19 -32.63 8.64
CA GLU A 105 18.22 -33.30 7.77
C GLU A 105 16.83 -32.65 7.89
N LYS A 106 16.37 -32.36 9.12
CA LYS A 106 15.11 -31.64 9.35
C LYS A 106 15.13 -30.24 8.72
N GLU A 107 16.23 -29.51 8.87
CA GLU A 107 16.44 -28.19 8.25
C GLU A 107 16.42 -28.29 6.72
N ALA A 108 17.16 -29.24 6.13
CA ALA A 108 17.18 -29.48 4.68
C ALA A 108 15.78 -29.82 4.15
N ARG A 109 15.02 -30.66 4.86
CA ARG A 109 13.64 -30.97 4.52
C ARG A 109 12.77 -29.72 4.57
N GLN A 110 12.86 -28.92 5.63
CA GLN A 110 12.10 -27.67 5.74
C GLN A 110 12.43 -26.66 4.63
N VAL A 111 13.70 -26.52 4.26
CA VAL A 111 14.13 -25.67 3.14
C VAL A 111 13.53 -26.16 1.83
N LYS A 112 13.60 -27.47 1.55
CA LYS A 112 13.00 -28.06 0.35
C LYS A 112 11.49 -27.82 0.27
N ARG A 113 10.77 -28.00 1.39
CA ARG A 113 9.33 -27.70 1.49
C ARG A 113 9.02 -26.24 1.18
N LYS A 114 9.74 -25.32 1.82
CA LYS A 114 9.58 -23.88 1.59
C LYS A 114 9.83 -23.50 0.13
N MET A 115 10.83 -24.11 -0.50
CA MET A 115 11.12 -23.90 -1.93
C MET A 115 9.98 -24.41 -2.84
N ASN A 116 9.43 -25.59 -2.56
CA ASN A 116 8.28 -26.14 -3.28
C ASN A 116 7.05 -25.24 -3.14
N ASP A 117 6.68 -24.86 -1.92
CA ASP A 117 5.55 -23.98 -1.67
C ASP A 117 5.72 -22.62 -2.37
N ASN A 118 6.92 -22.02 -2.28
CA ASN A 118 7.21 -20.77 -2.97
C ASN A 118 7.07 -20.87 -4.50
N LYS A 119 7.41 -22.02 -5.09
CA LYS A 119 7.22 -22.26 -6.52
C LYS A 119 5.73 -22.23 -6.90
N TYR A 120 4.87 -22.87 -6.11
CA TYR A 120 3.42 -22.87 -6.35
C TYR A 120 2.79 -21.50 -6.08
N ILE A 121 3.17 -20.85 -4.99
CA ILE A 121 2.74 -19.49 -4.67
C ILE A 121 3.06 -18.53 -5.83
N ASN A 122 4.30 -18.54 -6.31
CA ASN A 122 4.74 -17.68 -7.41
C ASN A 122 4.11 -18.04 -8.76
N SER A 123 3.40 -19.17 -8.87
CA SER A 123 2.69 -19.57 -10.09
C SER A 123 1.27 -18.99 -10.21
N ALA A 124 0.70 -18.47 -9.11
CA ALA A 124 -0.60 -17.81 -9.13
C ALA A 124 -0.57 -16.61 -10.09
N THR A 125 -1.64 -16.43 -10.87
CA THR A 125 -1.65 -15.52 -12.03
C THR A 125 -1.28 -14.08 -11.65
N LEU A 126 -1.91 -13.51 -10.62
CA LEU A 126 -1.63 -12.14 -10.17
C LEU A 126 -0.16 -11.97 -9.75
N ARG A 127 0.33 -12.93 -8.98
CA ARG A 127 1.70 -12.92 -8.45
C ARG A 127 2.74 -13.08 -9.56
N ARG A 128 2.53 -14.04 -10.47
CA ARG A 128 3.39 -14.29 -11.62
C ARG A 128 3.52 -13.03 -12.47
N ALA A 129 2.39 -12.42 -12.83
CA ALA A 129 2.38 -11.20 -13.62
C ALA A 129 3.21 -10.08 -12.95
N ARG A 130 3.05 -9.90 -11.63
CA ARG A 130 3.81 -8.91 -10.86
C ARG A 130 5.32 -9.18 -10.88
N VAL A 131 5.72 -10.44 -10.74
CA VAL A 131 7.12 -10.85 -10.81
C VAL A 131 7.70 -10.62 -12.21
N GLU A 132 6.96 -10.96 -13.28
CA GLU A 132 7.37 -10.75 -14.67
C GLU A 132 7.50 -9.26 -15.01
N LYS A 133 6.52 -8.44 -14.63
CA LYS A 133 6.58 -6.98 -14.82
C LYS A 133 7.75 -6.36 -14.08
N LEU A 134 8.00 -6.81 -12.86
CA LEU A 134 9.17 -6.38 -12.11
C LEU A 134 10.47 -6.74 -12.83
N GLN A 135 10.62 -7.99 -13.29
CA GLN A 135 11.82 -8.41 -14.01
C GLN A 135 12.05 -7.55 -15.26
N SER A 136 11.00 -7.25 -16.03
CA SER A 136 11.06 -6.35 -17.18
C SER A 136 11.55 -4.95 -16.81
N LEU A 137 11.04 -4.38 -15.72
CA LEU A 137 11.47 -3.06 -15.23
C LEU A 137 12.92 -3.06 -14.72
N LEU A 138 13.34 -4.15 -14.05
CA LEU A 138 14.72 -4.31 -13.60
C LEU A 138 15.69 -4.42 -14.77
N GLU A 139 15.31 -5.14 -15.83
CA GLU A 139 16.12 -5.25 -17.05
C GLU A 139 16.29 -3.90 -17.75
N GLN A 140 15.26 -3.05 -17.75
CA GLN A 140 15.34 -1.68 -18.27
C GLN A 140 16.26 -0.78 -17.44
N GLY A 141 16.43 -1.04 -16.13
CA GLY A 141 17.25 -0.24 -15.22
C GLY A 141 18.66 -0.77 -14.94
N LYS A 142 19.11 -1.86 -15.59
CA LYS A 142 20.41 -2.52 -15.32
C LYS A 142 21.65 -1.65 -15.56
N ASP A 143 21.52 -0.56 -16.33
CA ASP A 143 22.63 0.36 -16.62
C ASP A 143 22.85 1.44 -15.54
N GLU A 144 21.96 1.59 -14.56
CA GLU A 144 21.97 2.72 -13.60
C GLU A 144 22.29 2.37 -12.13
N ALA A 145 22.66 1.11 -11.83
CA ALA A 145 23.06 0.66 -10.48
C ALA A 145 22.06 1.02 -9.35
N MET A 146 20.78 0.68 -9.51
CA MET A 146 19.73 1.05 -8.55
C MET A 146 19.06 -0.16 -7.87
N LEU A 147 18.53 0.08 -6.67
CA LEU A 147 17.74 -0.90 -5.90
C LEU A 147 16.58 -1.43 -6.75
N PRO A 148 16.25 -2.73 -6.66
CA PRO A 148 15.09 -3.26 -7.35
C PRO A 148 13.81 -2.53 -6.90
N MET A 149 12.67 -2.65 -7.61
CA MET A 149 11.37 -2.03 -7.26
C MET A 149 10.38 -3.03 -6.62
N ILE A 150 9.48 -2.59 -5.72
CA ILE A 150 8.45 -3.48 -5.17
C ILE A 150 7.31 -3.58 -6.18
N ALA A 151 6.96 -4.80 -6.54
CA ALA A 151 5.92 -5.11 -7.51
C ALA A 151 4.52 -5.02 -6.90
N ASP A 152 4.12 -3.83 -6.46
CA ASP A 152 2.80 -3.59 -5.90
C ASP A 152 1.93 -2.84 -6.89
N GLY A 153 1.00 -3.56 -7.53
CA GLY A 153 0.00 -2.96 -8.40
C GLY A 153 -0.60 -3.92 -9.43
N ALA A 154 -1.44 -3.40 -10.29
CA ALA A 154 -2.08 -4.08 -11.40
C ALA A 154 -1.10 -4.14 -12.57
N VAL A 155 -1.09 -5.26 -13.29
CA VAL A 155 -0.07 -5.53 -14.32
C VAL A 155 -0.61 -5.33 -15.75
N GLU A 156 -1.79 -4.68 -15.91
CA GLU A 156 -2.52 -4.44 -17.18
C GLU A 156 -3.18 -5.70 -17.81
N GLU A 157 -4.15 -5.67 -18.75
CA GLU A 157 -5.20 -4.72 -19.21
C GLU A 157 -6.21 -5.55 -20.04
N ALA A 158 -7.01 -6.41 -19.42
CA ALA A 158 -8.33 -6.81 -19.93
C ALA A 158 -8.86 -7.96 -19.06
N PRO A 159 -10.11 -7.85 -18.58
CA PRO A 159 -10.80 -9.00 -17.99
C PRO A 159 -10.79 -10.23 -18.92
N ALA A 160 -10.88 -10.01 -20.23
CA ALA A 160 -10.83 -11.05 -21.26
C ALA A 160 -9.51 -11.84 -21.31
N LEU A 161 -8.38 -11.25 -20.90
CA LEU A 161 -7.08 -11.95 -20.82
C LEU A 161 -6.98 -12.83 -19.56
N LEU A 162 -7.74 -12.49 -18.50
CA LEU A 162 -7.81 -13.29 -17.27
C LEU A 162 -8.77 -14.48 -17.42
N GLU A 163 -9.83 -14.35 -18.20
CA GLU A 163 -10.78 -15.44 -18.48
C GLU A 163 -10.22 -16.51 -19.43
N ASN A 164 -9.43 -16.09 -20.43
CA ASN A 164 -8.90 -16.97 -21.49
C ASN A 164 -7.46 -17.46 -21.24
N GLY A 165 -6.84 -17.04 -20.14
CA GLY A 165 -5.49 -17.46 -19.78
C GLY A 165 -5.42 -18.92 -19.30
N PRO A 166 -4.26 -19.60 -19.44
CA PRO A 166 -4.09 -20.94 -18.90
C PRO A 166 -4.30 -20.93 -17.39
N LYS A 167 -5.36 -21.60 -16.92
CA LYS A 167 -5.62 -21.78 -15.49
C LYS A 167 -4.45 -22.56 -14.88
N ALA A 168 -3.73 -21.94 -13.95
CA ALA A 168 -2.70 -22.64 -13.21
C ALA A 168 -3.33 -23.88 -12.54
N PRO A 169 -2.64 -25.04 -12.56
CA PRO A 169 -3.15 -26.23 -11.89
C PRO A 169 -3.36 -25.92 -10.40
N ILE A 170 -4.47 -26.41 -9.85
CA ILE A 170 -4.77 -26.27 -8.43
C ILE A 170 -3.64 -26.95 -7.65
N ALA A 171 -2.83 -26.13 -6.98
CA ALA A 171 -1.69 -26.60 -6.21
C ALA A 171 -2.06 -26.69 -4.73
N GLU A 172 -1.65 -27.77 -4.09
CA GLU A 172 -1.79 -27.98 -2.65
C GLU A 172 -0.43 -27.73 -1.99
N LEU A 173 -0.41 -26.84 -1.01
CA LEU A 173 0.80 -26.46 -0.29
C LEU A 173 1.13 -27.47 0.80
N GLU A 174 2.42 -27.70 1.05
CA GLU A 174 2.86 -28.54 2.17
C GLU A 174 2.65 -27.85 3.53
N LYS A 175 2.46 -26.52 3.54
CA LYS A 175 2.19 -25.73 4.75
C LYS A 175 0.94 -24.87 4.59
N GLN A 176 0.05 -24.97 5.58
CA GLN A 176 -1.13 -24.12 5.71
C GLN A 176 -0.79 -22.63 5.75
N ARG A 177 -1.51 -21.84 4.94
CA ARG A 177 -1.51 -20.37 4.94
C ARG A 177 -2.78 -19.85 5.62
N SER A 178 -2.77 -18.61 6.09
CA SER A 178 -3.97 -17.94 6.61
C SER A 178 -4.54 -17.04 5.52
N CYS A 179 -5.85 -17.11 5.30
CA CYS A 179 -6.54 -16.29 4.30
C CYS A 179 -6.44 -14.81 4.67
N TYR A 180 -6.13 -13.94 3.70
CA TYR A 180 -6.06 -12.50 3.93
C TYR A 180 -7.40 -11.90 4.39
N THR A 181 -8.52 -12.37 3.84
CA THR A 181 -9.88 -11.90 4.18
C THR A 181 -10.38 -12.53 5.48
N CYS A 182 -10.68 -13.84 5.48
CA CYS A 182 -11.39 -14.50 6.59
C CYS A 182 -10.49 -15.14 7.66
N LYS A 183 -9.16 -15.08 7.48
CA LYS A 183 -8.14 -15.65 8.38
C LYS A 183 -8.12 -17.18 8.54
N VAL A 184 -9.08 -17.90 7.97
CA VAL A 184 -9.12 -19.38 7.92
C VAL A 184 -7.83 -19.96 7.32
N ARG A 185 -7.39 -21.11 7.84
CA ARG A 185 -6.24 -21.85 7.35
C ARG A 185 -6.59 -22.65 6.09
N TYR A 186 -5.73 -22.63 5.08
CA TYR A 186 -5.94 -23.33 3.81
C TYR A 186 -4.62 -23.80 3.18
N GLU A 187 -4.70 -24.83 2.35
CA GLU A 187 -3.56 -25.46 1.65
C GLU A 187 -3.75 -25.40 0.14
N GLN A 188 -4.99 -25.43 -0.34
CA GLN A 188 -5.34 -25.36 -1.75
C GLN A 188 -5.28 -23.92 -2.27
N LEU A 189 -4.43 -23.66 -3.27
CA LEU A 189 -4.32 -22.36 -3.93
C LEU A 189 -5.39 -22.17 -5.00
N HIS A 190 -5.89 -20.94 -5.09
CA HIS A 190 -6.67 -20.48 -6.23
C HIS A 190 -5.75 -20.15 -7.41
N HIS A 191 -6.21 -20.34 -8.65
CA HIS A 191 -5.37 -20.10 -9.84
C HIS A 191 -4.93 -18.63 -9.99
N PHE A 192 -5.70 -17.69 -9.42
CA PHE A 192 -5.45 -16.26 -9.50
C PHE A 192 -4.82 -15.66 -8.24
N TYR A 193 -5.26 -16.06 -7.04
CA TYR A 193 -4.87 -15.47 -5.76
C TYR A 193 -4.08 -16.46 -4.90
N ASP A 194 -2.89 -16.07 -4.40
CA ASP A 194 -2.04 -16.89 -3.52
C ASP A 194 -2.22 -16.59 -2.02
N GLN A 195 -3.05 -15.60 -1.69
CA GLN A 195 -3.27 -15.12 -0.32
C GLN A 195 -4.74 -15.22 0.14
N LEU A 196 -5.62 -15.80 -0.67
CA LEU A 196 -7.03 -16.02 -0.34
C LEU A 196 -7.33 -17.52 -0.33
N CYS A 197 -8.11 -17.98 0.65
CA CYS A 197 -8.64 -19.35 0.62
C CYS A 197 -9.60 -19.51 -0.59
N PRO A 198 -9.85 -20.74 -1.05
CA PRO A 198 -10.66 -20.97 -2.26
C PRO A 198 -12.00 -20.23 -2.28
N THR A 199 -12.75 -20.23 -1.17
CA THR A 199 -14.04 -19.53 -1.07
C THR A 199 -13.91 -18.01 -1.21
N CYS A 200 -12.95 -17.39 -0.50
CA CYS A 200 -12.74 -15.95 -0.60
C CYS A 200 -12.18 -15.58 -1.98
N ALA A 201 -11.28 -16.39 -2.53
CA ALA A 201 -10.68 -16.16 -3.83
C ALA A 201 -11.74 -16.16 -4.94
N GLU A 202 -12.66 -17.13 -4.93
CA GLU A 202 -13.76 -17.23 -5.90
C GLU A 202 -14.72 -16.02 -5.81
N LEU A 203 -15.07 -15.61 -4.58
CA LEU A 203 -15.89 -14.42 -4.36
C LEU A 203 -15.21 -13.16 -4.93
N ASN A 204 -13.93 -12.94 -4.59
CA ASN A 204 -13.18 -11.77 -5.05
C ASN A 204 -13.02 -11.80 -6.58
N PHE A 205 -12.74 -12.97 -7.15
CA PHE A 205 -12.62 -13.14 -8.60
C PHE A 205 -13.94 -12.85 -9.33
N THR A 206 -15.06 -13.34 -8.80
CA THR A 206 -16.40 -13.05 -9.35
C THR A 206 -16.73 -11.56 -9.24
N LYS A 207 -16.49 -10.95 -8.07
CA LYS A 207 -16.77 -9.53 -7.82
C LYS A 207 -15.88 -8.61 -8.65
N ARG A 208 -14.62 -8.97 -8.90
CA ARG A 208 -13.71 -8.29 -9.84
C ARG A 208 -14.39 -8.06 -11.21
N MET A 209 -15.17 -9.03 -11.66
CA MET A 209 -15.85 -9.05 -12.95
C MET A 209 -17.26 -8.46 -12.93
N GLN A 210 -17.80 -8.16 -11.75
CA GLN A 210 -19.16 -7.64 -11.58
C GLN A 210 -19.38 -6.35 -12.38
N SER A 211 -20.55 -6.19 -12.99
CA SER A 211 -20.96 -4.98 -13.70
C SER A 211 -22.47 -4.79 -13.53
N ALA A 212 -23.00 -3.66 -13.99
CA ALA A 212 -24.42 -3.35 -14.03
C ALA A 212 -24.73 -2.48 -15.26
N ASP A 213 -25.97 -2.42 -15.70
CA ASP A 213 -26.39 -1.45 -16.72
C ASP A 213 -26.54 -0.05 -16.11
N LEU A 214 -25.58 0.82 -16.40
CA LEU A 214 -25.56 2.20 -15.92
C LEU A 214 -25.84 3.21 -17.04
N ARG A 215 -26.37 2.78 -18.19
CA ARG A 215 -26.67 3.70 -19.30
C ARG A 215 -27.59 4.83 -18.86
N GLY A 216 -27.19 6.05 -19.24
CA GLY A 216 -27.90 7.28 -18.89
C GLY A 216 -27.67 7.78 -17.46
N ARG A 217 -26.95 7.05 -16.61
CA ARG A 217 -26.55 7.52 -15.27
C ARG A 217 -25.25 8.32 -15.33
N VAL A 218 -25.08 9.26 -14.40
CA VAL A 218 -23.90 10.11 -14.28
C VAL A 218 -23.18 9.85 -12.97
N ALA A 219 -21.89 9.58 -13.03
CA ALA A 219 -21.03 9.37 -11.88
C ALA A 219 -19.91 10.41 -11.82
N LEU A 220 -19.60 10.93 -10.64
CA LEU A 220 -18.39 11.72 -10.38
C LEU A 220 -17.40 10.86 -9.61
N VAL A 221 -16.19 10.70 -10.15
CA VAL A 221 -15.10 9.94 -9.52
C VAL A 221 -13.91 10.86 -9.28
N THR A 222 -13.50 10.98 -8.02
CA THR A 222 -12.36 11.81 -7.66
C THR A 222 -11.04 11.05 -7.70
N GLY A 223 -9.96 11.69 -8.13
CA GLY A 223 -8.65 11.03 -8.22
C GLY A 223 -8.60 9.94 -9.28
N ALA A 224 -9.26 10.16 -10.43
CA ALA A 224 -9.52 9.17 -11.46
C ALA A 224 -8.35 8.94 -12.45
N ARG A 225 -7.15 9.47 -12.17
CA ARG A 225 -6.00 9.40 -13.08
C ARG A 225 -5.31 8.04 -13.08
N VAL A 226 -5.10 7.47 -11.89
CA VAL A 226 -4.24 6.30 -11.66
C VAL A 226 -4.84 5.39 -10.59
N LYS A 227 -4.31 4.17 -10.50
CA LYS A 227 -4.64 3.17 -9.47
C LYS A 227 -6.16 2.92 -9.36
N ILE A 228 -6.69 2.81 -8.14
CA ILE A 228 -8.10 2.48 -7.84
C ILE A 228 -9.05 3.44 -8.55
N GLY A 229 -8.77 4.75 -8.52
CA GLY A 229 -9.65 5.75 -9.13
C GLY A 229 -9.79 5.59 -10.64
N TYR A 230 -8.69 5.26 -11.32
CA TYR A 230 -8.72 4.93 -12.75
C TYR A 230 -9.58 3.69 -13.01
N GLN A 231 -9.35 2.61 -12.27
CA GLN A 231 -10.09 1.36 -12.44
C GLN A 231 -11.58 1.51 -12.09
N ALA A 232 -11.93 2.28 -11.07
CA ALA A 232 -13.32 2.55 -10.70
C ALA A 232 -14.05 3.37 -11.78
N ALA A 233 -13.44 4.46 -12.26
CA ALA A 233 -14.01 5.26 -13.34
C ALA A 233 -14.13 4.45 -14.65
N LEU A 234 -13.11 3.68 -15.02
CA LEU A 234 -13.15 2.78 -16.17
C LEU A 234 -14.28 1.75 -16.06
N LYS A 235 -14.44 1.12 -14.90
CA LYS A 235 -15.49 0.12 -14.69
C LYS A 235 -16.91 0.72 -14.79
N LEU A 236 -17.10 1.96 -14.33
CA LEU A 236 -18.35 2.71 -14.51
C LEU A 236 -18.59 3.08 -15.99
N LEU A 237 -17.54 3.50 -16.70
CA LEU A 237 -17.60 3.80 -18.14
C LEU A 237 -17.96 2.57 -18.97
N LEU A 238 -17.31 1.43 -18.71
CA LEU A 238 -17.61 0.16 -19.39
C LEU A 238 -19.02 -0.35 -19.05
N SER A 239 -19.53 -0.01 -17.87
CA SER A 239 -20.92 -0.28 -17.45
C SER A 239 -21.95 0.68 -18.07
N GLY A 240 -21.52 1.66 -18.89
CA GLY A 240 -22.41 2.55 -19.65
C GLY A 240 -22.69 3.92 -19.01
N ALA A 241 -22.13 4.24 -17.84
CA ALA A 241 -22.33 5.53 -17.18
C ALA A 241 -21.56 6.67 -17.88
N THR A 242 -22.06 7.89 -17.80
CA THR A 242 -21.23 9.09 -18.03
C THR A 242 -20.39 9.35 -16.78
N VAL A 243 -19.08 9.53 -16.94
CA VAL A 243 -18.16 9.73 -15.82
C VAL A 243 -17.51 11.10 -15.87
N ILE A 244 -17.72 11.87 -14.80
CA ILE A 244 -17.01 13.10 -14.46
C ILE A 244 -15.77 12.69 -13.66
N ALA A 245 -14.63 12.62 -14.33
CA ALA A 245 -13.34 12.22 -13.76
C ALA A 245 -12.56 13.45 -13.31
N THR A 246 -12.21 13.54 -12.02
CA THR A 246 -11.37 14.65 -11.53
C THR A 246 -9.94 14.20 -11.21
N SER A 247 -8.98 15.07 -11.50
CA SER A 247 -7.55 14.83 -11.30
C SER A 247 -6.81 16.16 -11.18
N ARG A 248 -5.63 16.18 -10.56
CA ARG A 248 -4.73 17.35 -10.65
C ARG A 248 -4.08 17.50 -12.02
N PHE A 249 -4.02 16.41 -12.79
CA PHE A 249 -3.28 16.32 -14.05
C PHE A 249 -4.23 15.87 -15.17
N PRO A 250 -5.09 16.75 -15.67
CA PRO A 250 -6.12 16.40 -16.65
C PRO A 250 -5.53 15.87 -17.97
N HIS A 251 -4.38 16.37 -18.46
CA HIS A 251 -3.84 15.91 -19.75
C HIS A 251 -3.34 14.47 -19.67
N ASP A 252 -2.57 14.14 -18.64
CA ASP A 252 -2.11 12.76 -18.36
C ASP A 252 -3.31 11.83 -18.10
N THR A 253 -4.36 12.33 -17.46
CA THR A 253 -5.59 11.56 -17.24
C THR A 253 -6.25 11.20 -18.57
N ALA A 254 -6.48 12.19 -19.44
CA ALA A 254 -7.12 11.99 -20.72
C ALA A 254 -6.32 11.04 -21.64
N GLU A 255 -4.99 11.15 -21.66
CA GLU A 255 -4.12 10.25 -22.43
C GLU A 255 -4.22 8.79 -21.96
N ARG A 256 -4.26 8.55 -20.64
CA ARG A 256 -4.41 7.19 -20.09
C ARG A 256 -5.72 6.52 -20.47
N TYR A 257 -6.82 7.27 -20.49
CA TYR A 257 -8.09 6.72 -20.96
C TYR A 257 -8.10 6.53 -22.48
N ALA A 258 -7.52 7.46 -23.23
CA ALA A 258 -7.41 7.36 -24.68
C ALA A 258 -6.56 6.16 -25.15
N ALA A 259 -5.62 5.71 -24.33
CA ALA A 259 -4.80 4.53 -24.57
C ALA A 259 -5.53 3.19 -24.33
N HIS A 260 -6.66 3.20 -23.62
CA HIS A 260 -7.38 1.97 -23.28
C HIS A 260 -7.95 1.28 -24.54
N PRO A 261 -7.85 -0.06 -24.70
CA PRO A 261 -8.31 -0.75 -25.91
C PRO A 261 -9.79 -0.52 -26.26
N GLU A 262 -10.64 -0.38 -25.24
CA GLU A 262 -12.08 -0.14 -25.39
C GLU A 262 -12.47 1.35 -25.41
N PHE A 263 -11.51 2.28 -25.54
CA PHE A 263 -11.75 3.73 -25.47
C PHE A 263 -12.88 4.22 -26.37
N ALA A 264 -12.97 3.71 -27.60
CA ALA A 264 -14.01 4.05 -28.56
C ALA A 264 -15.45 3.80 -28.06
N THR A 265 -15.62 2.89 -27.08
CA THR A 265 -16.94 2.56 -26.51
C THR A 265 -17.45 3.58 -25.48
N PHE A 266 -16.56 4.43 -24.96
CA PHE A 266 -16.88 5.32 -23.85
C PHE A 266 -16.33 6.75 -23.97
N GLN A 267 -15.55 7.07 -25.00
CA GLN A 267 -14.94 8.38 -25.19
C GLN A 267 -15.92 9.57 -25.03
N ASP A 268 -17.14 9.46 -25.55
CA ASP A 268 -18.15 10.53 -25.50
C ASP A 268 -18.79 10.71 -24.11
N ARG A 269 -18.55 9.76 -23.21
CA ARG A 269 -19.09 9.70 -21.85
C ARG A 269 -18.05 10.02 -20.79
N LEU A 270 -16.79 10.23 -21.16
CA LEU A 270 -15.72 10.61 -20.23
C LEU A 270 -15.52 12.12 -20.25
N HIS A 271 -15.75 12.77 -19.11
CA HIS A 271 -15.50 14.20 -18.92
C HIS A 271 -14.39 14.40 -17.89
N VAL A 272 -13.24 14.92 -18.30
CA VAL A 272 -12.08 15.12 -17.41
C VAL A 272 -12.03 16.57 -16.93
N TYR A 273 -11.88 16.77 -15.61
CA TYR A 273 -11.67 18.08 -15.00
C TYR A 273 -10.42 18.11 -14.12
N GLY A 274 -9.65 19.17 -14.29
CA GLY A 274 -8.42 19.41 -13.55
C GLY A 274 -8.69 20.15 -12.25
N ILE A 275 -8.74 19.46 -11.11
CA ILE A 275 -9.01 20.05 -9.78
C ILE A 275 -7.92 19.64 -8.77
N ASP A 276 -7.43 20.62 -8.00
CA ASP A 276 -6.56 20.39 -6.84
C ASP A 276 -7.36 20.65 -5.57
N PHE A 277 -7.62 19.62 -4.77
CA PHE A 277 -8.43 19.74 -3.55
C PHE A 277 -7.72 20.41 -2.38
N ARG A 278 -6.49 20.87 -2.55
CA ARG A 278 -5.87 21.83 -1.63
C ARG A 278 -6.43 23.25 -1.84
N ASP A 279 -7.01 23.52 -3.00
CA ASP A 279 -7.64 24.80 -3.36
C ASP A 279 -9.17 24.69 -3.26
N MET A 280 -9.70 25.11 -2.11
CA MET A 280 -11.14 25.09 -1.85
C MET A 280 -11.93 26.09 -2.70
N VAL A 281 -11.31 27.19 -3.11
CA VAL A 281 -11.99 28.19 -3.96
C VAL A 281 -12.22 27.60 -5.35
N HIS A 282 -11.20 26.96 -5.92
CA HIS A 282 -11.32 26.30 -7.21
C HIS A 282 -12.28 25.10 -7.16
N LEU A 283 -12.32 24.38 -6.03
CA LEU A 283 -13.34 23.35 -5.81
C LEU A 283 -14.74 23.94 -5.85
N GLU A 284 -15.01 25.04 -5.12
CA GLU A 284 -16.35 25.65 -5.10
C GLU A 284 -16.80 26.11 -6.50
N GLN A 285 -15.90 26.75 -7.26
CA GLN A 285 -16.19 27.15 -8.63
C GLN A 285 -16.48 25.95 -9.54
N PHE A 286 -15.78 24.84 -9.35
CA PHE A 286 -16.07 23.60 -10.07
C PHE A 286 -17.45 23.04 -9.70
N LEU A 287 -17.87 23.13 -8.43
CA LEU A 287 -19.18 22.65 -8.01
C LEU A 287 -20.31 23.53 -8.56
N ASP A 288 -20.13 24.84 -8.63
CA ASP A 288 -21.05 25.75 -9.33
C ASP A 288 -21.17 25.41 -10.81
N TYR A 289 -20.04 25.14 -11.46
CA TYR A 289 -20.04 24.69 -12.85
C TYR A 289 -20.74 23.34 -13.03
N VAL A 290 -20.53 22.37 -12.13
CA VAL A 290 -21.18 21.06 -12.21
C VAL A 290 -22.70 21.19 -12.06
N GLN A 291 -23.18 22.00 -11.11
CA GLN A 291 -24.61 22.23 -10.91
C GLN A 291 -25.30 22.90 -12.10
N THR A 292 -24.58 23.74 -12.84
CA THR A 292 -25.12 24.42 -14.03
C THR A 292 -25.01 23.57 -15.30
N LYS A 293 -23.94 22.80 -15.43
CA LYS A 293 -23.63 22.01 -16.63
C LYS A 293 -24.43 20.70 -16.69
N TYR A 294 -24.63 20.05 -15.56
CA TYR A 294 -25.27 18.73 -15.49
C TYR A 294 -26.65 18.83 -14.87
N THR A 295 -27.60 18.09 -15.43
CA THR A 295 -28.98 18.03 -14.94
C THR A 295 -29.24 16.86 -14.00
N ARG A 296 -28.26 15.98 -13.80
CA ARG A 296 -28.35 14.81 -12.94
C ARG A 296 -26.99 14.40 -12.39
N LEU A 297 -26.99 13.74 -11.24
CA LEU A 297 -25.85 13.06 -10.64
C LEU A 297 -26.35 11.86 -9.84
N ASP A 298 -25.97 10.65 -10.24
CA ASP A 298 -26.44 9.41 -9.64
C ASP A 298 -25.43 8.83 -8.64
N MET A 299 -24.14 9.07 -8.86
CA MET A 299 -23.07 8.43 -8.10
C MET A 299 -21.95 9.42 -7.81
N LEU A 300 -21.44 9.39 -6.58
CA LEU A 300 -20.29 10.16 -6.16
C LEU A 300 -19.28 9.23 -5.47
N VAL A 301 -18.11 9.06 -6.06
CA VAL A 301 -17.04 8.20 -5.54
C VAL A 301 -15.88 9.07 -5.10
N HIS A 302 -15.77 9.26 -3.79
CA HIS A 302 -14.67 9.97 -3.14
C HIS A 302 -13.47 9.05 -2.99
N ASN A 303 -12.66 8.98 -4.05
CA ASN A 303 -11.45 8.16 -4.10
C ASN A 303 -10.16 8.98 -3.91
N ALA A 304 -10.12 10.25 -4.31
CA ALA A 304 -8.95 11.09 -4.12
C ALA A 304 -8.54 11.12 -2.64
N CYS A 305 -7.29 10.76 -2.37
CA CYS A 305 -6.77 10.67 -1.02
C CYS A 305 -5.26 10.93 -1.02
N GLN A 306 -4.78 11.63 0.01
CA GLN A 306 -3.38 11.74 0.35
C GLN A 306 -3.09 10.92 1.62
N THR A 307 -2.20 9.94 1.47
CA THR A 307 -1.58 9.18 2.58
C THR A 307 -0.11 9.56 2.72
N ILE A 308 0.59 9.70 1.58
CA ILE A 308 1.96 10.21 1.51
C ILE A 308 1.97 11.58 0.87
N ARG A 309 2.57 12.56 1.54
CA ARG A 309 2.86 13.87 0.96
C ARG A 309 4.00 13.77 -0.05
N ARG A 310 3.75 14.34 -1.23
CA ARG A 310 4.72 14.43 -2.33
C ARG A 310 5.03 15.91 -2.60
N PRO A 311 6.32 16.31 -2.57
CA PRO A 311 6.72 17.70 -2.81
C PRO A 311 6.59 18.09 -4.29
N PRO A 312 6.70 19.39 -4.63
CA PRO A 312 6.73 19.89 -6.01
C PRO A 312 7.65 19.11 -6.96
N SER A 313 8.86 18.79 -6.50
CA SER A 313 9.89 18.06 -7.25
C SER A 313 9.50 16.64 -7.64
N TYR A 314 8.50 16.03 -6.98
CA TYR A 314 7.94 14.74 -7.40
C TYR A 314 7.11 14.86 -8.68
N TYR A 315 6.43 16.00 -8.88
CA TYR A 315 5.49 16.22 -9.98
C TYR A 315 6.05 17.05 -11.14
N SER A 316 7.25 17.62 -10.99
CA SER A 316 7.84 18.53 -11.99
C SER A 316 7.97 17.89 -13.38
N HIS A 317 8.22 16.58 -13.47
CA HIS A 317 8.25 15.84 -14.74
C HIS A 317 6.91 15.84 -15.51
N MET A 318 5.79 16.13 -14.84
CA MET A 318 4.46 16.20 -15.47
C MET A 318 4.17 17.55 -16.12
N MET A 319 4.86 18.62 -15.69
CA MET A 319 4.53 20.00 -16.07
C MET A 319 4.63 20.29 -17.58
N PRO A 320 5.62 19.75 -18.33
CA PRO A 320 5.67 19.97 -19.78
C PRO A 320 4.41 19.49 -20.49
N LYS A 321 3.85 18.34 -20.08
CA LYS A 321 2.61 17.80 -20.65
C LYS A 321 1.39 18.63 -20.25
N GLU A 322 1.28 18.94 -18.96
CA GLU A 322 0.09 19.62 -18.41
C GLU A 322 -0.01 21.10 -18.81
N THR A 323 1.09 21.71 -19.24
CA THR A 323 1.10 23.08 -19.77
C THR A 323 1.03 23.14 -21.31
N THR A 324 1.00 21.98 -21.99
CA THR A 324 0.87 21.92 -23.44
C THR A 324 -0.52 22.45 -23.87
N PRO A 325 -0.60 23.40 -24.81
CA PRO A 325 -1.89 23.91 -25.31
C PRO A 325 -2.76 22.80 -25.90
N LEU A 326 -4.08 22.88 -25.72
CA LEU A 326 -5.04 21.87 -26.20
C LEU A 326 -4.85 21.53 -27.68
N ALA A 327 -4.64 22.55 -28.52
CA ALA A 327 -4.47 22.37 -29.97
C ALA A 327 -3.20 21.57 -30.36
N SER A 328 -2.24 21.45 -29.44
CA SER A 328 -0.99 20.71 -29.64
C SER A 328 -1.03 19.29 -29.06
N LEU A 329 -2.11 18.90 -28.39
CA LEU A 329 -2.30 17.55 -27.87
C LEU A 329 -2.78 16.58 -28.98
N PRO A 330 -2.61 15.26 -28.81
CA PRO A 330 -3.09 14.26 -29.77
C PRO A 330 -4.60 14.41 -30.07
N PRO A 331 -5.06 14.22 -31.33
CA PRO A 331 -6.48 14.37 -31.70
C PRO A 331 -7.45 13.48 -30.92
N SER A 332 -7.00 12.33 -30.42
CA SER A 332 -7.78 11.44 -29.56
C SER A 332 -8.05 12.01 -28.17
N VAL A 333 -7.19 12.91 -27.69
CA VAL A 333 -7.24 13.50 -26.34
C VAL A 333 -8.01 14.82 -26.32
N GLN A 334 -7.96 15.59 -27.41
CA GLN A 334 -8.58 16.92 -27.48
C GLN A 334 -10.09 16.93 -27.13
N PRO A 335 -10.93 15.99 -27.63
CA PRO A 335 -12.35 15.97 -27.31
C PRO A 335 -12.63 15.74 -25.82
N ILE A 336 -11.81 14.93 -25.15
CA ILE A 336 -11.94 14.60 -23.71
C ILE A 336 -11.68 15.84 -22.83
N LEU A 337 -10.76 16.70 -23.28
CA LEU A 337 -10.36 17.92 -22.57
C LEU A 337 -11.21 19.14 -22.96
N LYS A 338 -12.19 18.97 -23.84
CA LYS A 338 -13.10 20.05 -24.20
C LYS A 338 -13.86 20.55 -22.99
N GLN A 339 -14.35 19.65 -22.13
CA GLN A 339 -15.10 19.97 -20.91
C GLN A 339 -14.25 20.79 -19.92
N GLN A 340 -12.99 20.39 -19.72
CA GLN A 340 -12.03 21.16 -18.95
C GLN A 340 -11.84 22.58 -19.52
N SER A 341 -11.72 22.70 -20.84
CA SER A 341 -11.51 23.98 -21.51
C SER A 341 -12.75 24.88 -21.42
N ASP A 342 -13.95 24.31 -21.57
CA ASP A 342 -15.23 25.01 -21.39
C ASP A 342 -15.35 25.55 -19.96
N PHE A 343 -14.94 24.77 -18.94
CA PHE A 343 -14.90 25.20 -17.54
C PHE A 343 -13.90 26.34 -17.32
N HIS A 344 -12.68 26.25 -17.88
CA HIS A 344 -11.69 27.32 -17.79
C HIS A 344 -12.19 28.62 -18.43
N ALA A 345 -12.86 28.52 -19.58
CA ALA A 345 -13.45 29.67 -20.24
C ALA A 345 -14.57 30.31 -19.39
N GLU A 346 -15.38 29.51 -18.69
CA GLU A 346 -16.40 30.02 -17.76
C GLU A 346 -15.76 30.75 -16.58
N LEU A 347 -14.74 30.15 -15.94
CA LEU A 347 -14.01 30.80 -14.85
C LEU A 347 -13.48 32.19 -15.25
N ILE A 348 -12.89 32.31 -16.44
CA ILE A 348 -12.37 33.57 -16.95
C ILE A 348 -13.50 34.58 -17.20
N ARG A 349 -14.66 34.13 -17.71
CA ARG A 349 -15.84 34.99 -17.92
C ARG A 349 -16.43 35.51 -16.60
N THR A 350 -16.46 34.67 -15.56
CA THR A 350 -17.07 34.99 -14.27
C THR A 350 -16.12 35.68 -13.29
N ALA A 351 -14.82 35.68 -13.57
CA ALA A 351 -13.84 36.35 -12.72
C ALA A 351 -14.06 37.87 -12.71
N ALA A 352 -14.14 38.47 -11.52
CA ALA A 352 -14.24 39.92 -11.40
C ALA A 352 -13.01 40.60 -12.05
N PRO A 353 -13.15 41.79 -12.67
CA PRO A 353 -12.02 42.55 -13.18
C PRO A 353 -10.98 42.78 -12.06
N GLY A 354 -9.80 42.17 -12.18
CA GLY A 354 -8.72 42.22 -11.17
C GLY A 354 -8.65 41.05 -10.17
N SER A 355 -9.58 40.09 -10.21
CA SER A 355 -9.53 38.88 -9.37
C SER A 355 -8.62 37.77 -9.91
N LEU A 356 -8.17 37.92 -11.16
CA LEU A 356 -7.13 37.09 -11.75
C LEU A 356 -5.79 37.62 -11.22
N LEU A 357 -5.15 36.89 -10.31
CA LEU A 357 -3.85 37.24 -9.71
C LEU A 357 -2.87 37.71 -10.81
N THR A 358 -2.66 39.02 -10.91
CA THR A 358 -1.51 39.59 -11.62
C THR A 358 -0.34 39.48 -10.65
N ALA A 359 0.57 38.54 -10.92
CA ALA A 359 1.75 38.33 -10.10
C ALA A 359 2.71 39.53 -10.21
N ASP A 360 2.54 40.52 -9.33
CA ASP A 360 3.57 41.49 -9.02
C ASP A 360 4.55 40.84 -8.02
N GLY A 361 5.64 40.28 -8.54
CA GLY A 361 6.78 39.81 -7.75
C GLY A 361 7.26 38.40 -8.07
N GLY A 362 8.17 38.28 -9.04
CA GLY A 362 9.05 37.11 -9.21
C GLY A 362 8.54 35.99 -10.12
N GLY A 363 8.74 36.13 -11.44
CA GLY A 363 8.51 35.07 -12.43
C GLY A 363 7.06 34.95 -12.88
N ALA A 364 6.67 35.72 -13.90
CA ALA A 364 5.29 35.85 -14.36
C ALA A 364 4.73 34.53 -14.93
N VAL A 365 3.82 33.90 -14.20
CA VAL A 365 2.88 32.91 -14.74
C VAL A 365 1.60 33.67 -15.13
N PRO A 366 1.19 33.66 -16.41
CA PRO A 366 -0.08 34.27 -16.84
C PRO A 366 -1.25 33.85 -15.94
N PRO A 367 -2.23 34.72 -15.63
CA PRO A 367 -3.33 34.39 -14.72
C PRO A 367 -4.16 33.16 -15.14
N VAL A 368 -4.18 32.86 -16.44
CA VAL A 368 -4.77 31.63 -17.00
C VAL A 368 -3.99 30.37 -16.59
N LEU A 369 -2.66 30.45 -16.54
CA LEU A 369 -1.78 29.36 -16.11
C LEU A 369 -1.77 29.19 -14.58
N ALA A 370 -2.02 30.27 -13.81
CA ALA A 370 -2.14 30.21 -12.35
C ALA A 370 -3.37 29.39 -11.88
N ASN A 371 -4.39 29.26 -12.73
CA ASN A 371 -5.60 28.47 -12.43
C ASN A 371 -5.47 26.98 -12.77
N LEU A 372 -4.42 26.56 -13.48
CA LEU A 372 -4.22 25.15 -13.80
C LEU A 372 -3.93 24.36 -12.52
N SER A 373 -4.77 23.36 -12.24
CA SER A 373 -4.60 22.45 -11.10
C SER A 373 -3.24 21.77 -11.08
N ALA A 374 -2.68 21.42 -12.24
CA ALA A 374 -1.34 20.84 -12.34
C ALA A 374 -0.25 21.81 -11.86
N VAL A 375 -0.34 23.09 -12.23
CA VAL A 375 0.64 24.12 -11.84
C VAL A 375 0.59 24.39 -10.34
N LYS A 376 -0.58 24.28 -9.70
CA LYS A 376 -0.73 24.41 -8.24
C LYS A 376 0.06 23.35 -7.46
N THR A 377 0.43 22.22 -8.08
CA THR A 377 1.33 21.22 -7.48
C THR A 377 2.77 21.71 -7.30
N GLN A 378 3.14 22.80 -7.97
CA GLN A 378 4.48 23.37 -7.92
C GLN A 378 4.65 24.44 -6.84
N ILE A 379 3.61 24.74 -6.07
CA ILE A 379 3.67 25.68 -4.95
C ILE A 379 4.39 25.01 -3.77
N PRO A 380 5.57 25.50 -3.35
CA PRO A 380 6.26 24.96 -2.18
C PRO A 380 5.51 25.35 -0.89
N MET A 381 5.33 24.39 0.01
CA MET A 381 4.66 24.59 1.30
C MET A 381 5.63 24.49 2.48
N LEU A 382 6.77 23.83 2.29
CA LEU A 382 7.86 23.70 3.24
C LEU A 382 9.14 24.31 2.67
N LEU A 383 10.05 24.76 3.53
CA LEU A 383 11.34 25.32 3.09
C LEU A 383 12.16 24.30 2.28
N GLU A 384 12.09 23.02 2.66
CA GLU A 384 12.74 21.90 2.00
C GLU A 384 12.13 21.53 0.63
N ASP A 385 10.91 21.98 0.31
CA ASP A 385 10.29 21.72 -0.99
C ASP A 385 11.04 22.43 -2.14
N SER A 386 11.75 23.51 -1.83
CA SER A 386 12.53 24.31 -2.80
C SER A 386 13.92 23.73 -3.08
N ALA A 387 14.36 22.69 -2.36
CA ALA A 387 15.63 22.03 -2.62
C ALA A 387 15.53 21.07 -3.81
N SER A 388 16.55 21.08 -4.70
CA SER A 388 16.65 20.05 -5.75
C SER A 388 16.85 18.70 -5.10
N SER A 389 15.88 17.80 -5.24
CA SER A 389 15.93 16.52 -4.54
C SER A 389 16.47 15.42 -5.45
N GLU A 390 17.66 14.91 -5.13
CA GLU A 390 18.23 13.68 -5.70
C GLU A 390 17.35 12.45 -5.45
N HIS A 391 16.30 12.56 -4.62
CA HIS A 391 15.39 11.48 -4.27
C HIS A 391 14.33 11.17 -5.36
N PHE A 392 14.21 12.00 -6.40
CA PHE A 392 13.24 11.83 -7.48
C PHE A 392 13.96 11.77 -8.84
N PRO A 393 14.55 10.61 -9.20
CA PRO A 393 15.33 10.47 -10.43
C PRO A 393 14.47 10.63 -11.68
N VAL A 394 14.93 11.46 -12.63
CA VAL A 394 14.20 11.80 -13.85
C VAL A 394 13.98 10.56 -14.71
N GLY A 395 12.74 10.37 -15.19
CA GLY A 395 12.39 9.29 -16.11
C GLY A 395 12.14 7.94 -15.44
N MET A 396 12.49 7.78 -14.17
CA MET A 396 12.26 6.54 -13.43
C MET A 396 10.84 6.50 -12.86
N LYS A 397 10.13 5.41 -13.14
CA LYS A 397 8.74 5.22 -12.71
C LYS A 397 8.52 3.88 -12.02
N ASP A 398 7.58 3.86 -11.09
CA ASP A 398 7.07 2.64 -10.46
C ASP A 398 6.19 1.82 -11.42
N VAL A 399 5.71 0.66 -10.93
CA VAL A 399 4.83 -0.25 -11.69
C VAL A 399 3.49 0.39 -12.11
N ASN A 400 3.09 1.49 -11.49
CA ASN A 400 1.89 2.26 -11.84
C ASN A 400 2.21 3.49 -12.71
N GLY A 401 3.44 3.59 -13.23
CA GLY A 401 3.89 4.69 -14.06
C GLY A 401 3.97 6.02 -13.32
N GLN A 402 4.17 6.01 -12.00
CA GLN A 402 4.39 7.20 -11.16
C GLN A 402 5.87 7.42 -10.90
N GLN A 403 6.29 8.67 -10.68
CA GLN A 403 7.67 9.00 -10.31
C GLN A 403 8.14 8.14 -9.13
N LEU A 404 9.35 7.59 -9.24
CA LEU A 404 9.98 6.85 -8.14
C LEU A 404 10.36 7.81 -7.01
N ASP A 405 10.11 7.40 -5.76
CA ASP A 405 10.48 8.14 -4.55
C ASP A 405 11.51 7.33 -3.75
N LEU A 406 12.74 7.85 -3.71
CA LEU A 406 13.88 7.23 -3.04
C LEU A 406 14.12 7.79 -1.63
N ARG A 407 13.20 8.58 -1.08
CA ARG A 407 13.34 9.07 0.30
C ARG A 407 13.35 7.89 1.26
N THR A 408 14.28 7.94 2.21
CA THR A 408 14.40 6.93 3.29
C THR A 408 13.32 7.07 4.36
N THR A 409 12.66 8.25 4.42
CA THR A 409 11.54 8.55 5.30
C THR A 409 10.42 9.22 4.51
N ASN A 410 9.18 8.82 4.74
CA ASN A 410 7.98 9.41 4.15
C ASN A 410 6.85 9.50 5.20
N SER A 411 5.72 10.12 4.84
CA SER A 411 4.56 10.33 5.74
C SER A 411 4.06 9.07 6.44
N TRP A 412 4.21 7.89 5.80
CA TRP A 412 3.72 6.62 6.30
C TRP A 412 4.36 6.20 7.63
N VAL A 413 5.62 6.59 7.85
CA VAL A 413 6.41 6.23 9.04
C VAL A 413 6.55 7.37 10.05
N LEU A 414 6.00 8.56 9.75
CA LEU A 414 6.10 9.72 10.65
C LEU A 414 5.21 9.56 11.88
N LYS A 415 5.74 9.95 13.04
CA LYS A 415 5.00 10.07 14.31
C LYS A 415 4.43 11.48 14.48
N MET A 416 3.56 11.68 15.48
CA MET A 416 2.84 12.93 15.71
C MET A 416 3.71 14.20 15.67
N GLY A 417 4.87 14.20 16.33
CA GLY A 417 5.78 15.37 16.35
C GLY A 417 6.62 15.57 15.08
N GLN A 418 6.47 14.72 14.07
CA GLN A 418 7.25 14.75 12.83
C GLN A 418 6.41 15.13 11.60
N VAL A 419 5.09 15.14 11.71
CA VAL A 419 4.20 15.55 10.62
C VAL A 419 4.14 17.07 10.58
N SER A 420 4.45 17.66 9.44
CA SER A 420 4.43 19.12 9.29
C SER A 420 3.01 19.69 9.32
N THR A 421 2.83 20.92 9.81
CA THR A 421 1.51 21.60 9.83
C THR A 421 0.86 21.68 8.45
N PRO A 422 1.59 22.07 7.36
CA PRO A 422 0.99 22.08 6.02
C PRO A 422 0.51 20.70 5.57
N GLU A 423 1.23 19.63 5.89
CA GLU A 423 0.83 18.27 5.54
C GLU A 423 -0.46 17.83 6.24
N VAL A 424 -0.60 18.16 7.53
CA VAL A 424 -1.86 17.91 8.27
C VAL A 424 -3.03 18.63 7.59
N ALA A 425 -2.84 19.91 7.23
CA ALA A 425 -3.87 20.69 6.55
C ALA A 425 -4.22 20.12 5.17
N GLU A 426 -3.22 19.76 4.36
CA GLU A 426 -3.42 19.13 3.04
C GLU A 426 -4.21 17.82 3.14
N VAL A 427 -3.85 16.96 4.10
CA VAL A 427 -4.52 15.66 4.29
C VAL A 427 -5.98 15.85 4.67
N PHE A 428 -6.29 16.78 5.58
CA PHE A 428 -7.69 17.07 5.94
C PHE A 428 -8.46 17.76 4.80
N ALA A 429 -7.81 18.67 4.07
CA ALA A 429 -8.39 19.31 2.90
C ALA A 429 -8.84 18.27 1.86
N ILE A 430 -7.94 17.37 1.50
CA ILE A 430 -8.16 16.36 0.45
C ILE A 430 -9.09 15.24 0.94
N ASN A 431 -8.82 14.66 2.11
CA ASN A 431 -9.47 13.42 2.54
C ASN A 431 -10.80 13.64 3.26
N THR A 432 -11.09 14.87 3.73
CA THR A 432 -12.26 15.15 4.59
C THR A 432 -13.08 16.34 4.09
N LEU A 433 -12.45 17.52 3.97
CA LEU A 433 -13.17 18.76 3.64
C LEU A 433 -13.72 18.71 2.22
N ALA A 434 -12.91 18.31 1.23
CA ALA A 434 -13.38 18.21 -0.15
C ALA A 434 -14.56 17.22 -0.30
N PRO A 435 -14.52 15.98 0.23
CA PRO A 435 -15.69 15.10 0.27
C PRO A 435 -16.92 15.72 0.93
N PHE A 436 -16.75 16.37 2.08
CA PHE A 436 -17.86 17.01 2.79
C PHE A 436 -18.50 18.14 1.98
N ILE A 437 -17.69 19.04 1.42
CA ILE A 437 -18.15 20.17 0.61
C ILE A 437 -18.88 19.65 -0.64
N MET A 438 -18.32 18.66 -1.34
CA MET A 438 -18.96 18.05 -2.49
C MET A 438 -20.30 17.40 -2.14
N ASN A 439 -20.38 16.62 -1.05
CA ASN A 439 -21.63 16.00 -0.60
C ASN A 439 -22.70 17.07 -0.31
N SER A 440 -22.32 18.12 0.41
CA SER A 440 -23.21 19.22 0.76
C SER A 440 -23.73 19.95 -0.48
N ARG A 441 -22.83 20.35 -1.38
CA ARG A 441 -23.16 21.15 -2.57
C ARG A 441 -23.88 20.33 -3.64
N LEU A 442 -23.48 19.10 -3.89
CA LEU A 442 -24.05 18.29 -4.97
C LEU A 442 -25.33 17.56 -4.56
N ARG A 443 -25.73 17.61 -3.27
CA ARG A 443 -26.98 17.03 -2.77
C ARG A 443 -28.19 17.44 -3.61
N ALA A 444 -28.36 18.74 -3.87
CA ALA A 444 -29.52 19.23 -4.62
C ALA A 444 -29.58 18.65 -6.05
N LEU A 445 -28.43 18.50 -6.71
CA LEU A 445 -28.34 17.89 -8.04
C LEU A 445 -28.65 16.38 -8.00
N MET A 446 -28.22 15.69 -6.95
CA MET A 446 -28.59 14.30 -6.72
C MET A 446 -30.09 14.15 -6.46
N GLU A 447 -30.69 14.99 -5.62
CA GLU A 447 -32.13 14.95 -5.33
C GLU A 447 -33.01 15.29 -6.54
N ALA A 448 -32.54 16.18 -7.42
CA ALA A 448 -33.21 16.49 -8.69
C ALA A 448 -33.18 15.30 -9.68
N THR A 449 -32.32 14.31 -9.47
CA THR A 449 -32.19 13.14 -10.35
C THR A 449 -33.38 12.19 -10.13
N PRO A 450 -34.15 11.84 -11.18
CA PRO A 450 -35.34 10.99 -11.04
C PRO A 450 -35.06 9.55 -10.57
N ALA A 451 -33.81 9.11 -10.61
CA ALA A 451 -33.41 7.77 -10.15
C ALA A 451 -33.74 7.60 -8.66
N LYS A 452 -34.36 6.46 -8.33
CA LYS A 452 -34.71 6.14 -6.93
C LYS A 452 -33.48 5.79 -6.10
N ASP A 453 -32.41 5.38 -6.77
CA ASP A 453 -31.18 4.86 -6.19
C ASP A 453 -29.97 5.69 -6.61
N LYS A 454 -29.42 6.43 -5.64
CA LYS A 454 -28.24 7.28 -5.81
C LYS A 454 -27.22 6.92 -4.76
N TYR A 455 -25.94 7.07 -5.05
CA TYR A 455 -24.88 6.47 -4.23
C TYR A 455 -23.77 7.47 -3.92
N ILE A 456 -23.32 7.49 -2.66
CA ILE A 456 -22.10 8.17 -2.26
C ILE A 456 -21.16 7.11 -1.66
N ILE A 457 -20.00 6.92 -2.27
CA ILE A 457 -19.00 5.99 -1.79
C ILE A 457 -17.78 6.75 -1.31
N ASN A 458 -17.52 6.66 -0.01
CA ASN A 458 -16.31 7.17 0.61
C ASN A 458 -15.25 6.06 0.62
N VAL A 459 -14.21 6.21 -0.23
CA VAL A 459 -13.10 5.25 -0.24
C VAL A 459 -12.26 5.46 1.02
N SER A 460 -12.48 4.57 1.99
CA SER A 460 -11.84 4.59 3.29
C SER A 460 -10.80 3.47 3.37
N ALA A 461 -10.28 3.26 4.57
CA ALA A 461 -9.35 2.19 4.84
C ALA A 461 -9.40 1.80 6.32
N MET A 462 -8.76 0.69 6.63
CA MET A 462 -8.46 0.23 7.97
C MET A 462 -7.85 1.30 8.90
N GLU A 463 -7.15 2.29 8.37
CA GLU A 463 -6.59 3.48 9.04
C GLU A 463 -7.68 4.31 9.72
N GLY A 464 -8.91 4.32 9.19
CA GLY A 464 -10.06 5.02 9.75
C GLY A 464 -10.77 4.29 10.89
N LYS A 465 -10.42 3.03 11.18
CA LYS A 465 -11.08 2.24 12.23
C LYS A 465 -10.70 2.62 13.65
N PHE A 466 -11.65 2.63 14.58
CA PHE A 466 -11.35 2.88 15.99
C PHE A 466 -10.94 1.59 16.72
N TYR A 467 -11.72 0.52 16.57
CA TYR A 467 -11.59 -0.69 17.39
C TYR A 467 -10.61 -1.71 16.79
N ARG A 468 -9.35 -1.30 16.64
CA ARG A 468 -8.26 -2.19 16.21
C ARG A 468 -6.91 -1.72 16.75
N TYR A 469 -5.92 -2.60 16.68
CA TYR A 469 -4.54 -2.19 16.92
C TYR A 469 -4.08 -1.15 15.88
N LYS A 470 -3.41 -0.10 16.37
CA LYS A 470 -2.84 1.00 15.59
C LYS A 470 -1.38 1.20 15.96
N THR A 471 -0.56 1.45 14.94
CA THR A 471 0.80 1.94 15.12
C THR A 471 0.80 3.44 15.42
N PRO A 472 1.84 4.02 16.05
CA PRO A 472 1.96 5.47 16.25
C PRO A 472 2.29 6.27 14.98
N ASN A 473 2.41 5.60 13.84
CA ASN A 473 2.81 6.21 12.57
C ASN A 473 1.60 6.78 11.80
N HIS A 474 1.85 7.70 10.86
CA HIS A 474 0.87 8.36 9.98
C HIS A 474 -0.43 8.83 10.69
N PRO A 475 -0.36 9.44 11.89
CA PRO A 475 -1.57 9.73 12.68
C PRO A 475 -2.54 10.68 11.97
N HIS A 476 -2.04 11.61 11.15
CA HIS A 476 -2.84 12.54 10.36
C HIS A 476 -3.75 11.82 9.34
N THR A 477 -3.27 10.75 8.71
CA THR A 477 -4.07 9.94 7.77
C THR A 477 -5.12 9.13 8.52
N ASN A 478 -4.76 8.53 9.67
CA ASN A 478 -5.70 7.83 10.54
C ASN A 478 -6.86 8.75 10.98
N MET A 479 -6.53 9.96 11.43
CA MET A 479 -7.52 10.97 11.84
C MET A 479 -8.45 11.36 10.68
N ALA A 480 -7.90 11.63 9.50
CA ALA A 480 -8.70 12.05 8.35
C ALA A 480 -9.62 10.92 7.84
N LYS A 481 -9.14 9.67 7.78
CA LYS A 481 -9.98 8.51 7.41
C LYS A 481 -11.07 8.24 8.45
N ALA A 482 -10.79 8.42 9.73
CA ALA A 482 -11.79 8.33 10.80
C ALA A 482 -12.85 9.44 10.68
N ALA A 483 -12.46 10.67 10.34
CA ALA A 483 -13.39 11.76 10.08
C ALA A 483 -14.29 11.48 8.86
N LEU A 484 -13.72 10.93 7.78
CA LEU A 484 -14.48 10.50 6.60
C LEU A 484 -15.49 9.39 6.94
N ASN A 485 -15.09 8.41 7.74
CA ASN A 485 -15.98 7.36 8.25
C ASN A 485 -17.11 7.93 9.13
N MET A 486 -16.77 8.87 10.02
CA MET A 486 -17.76 9.53 10.87
C MET A 486 -18.78 10.32 10.05
N MET A 487 -18.36 10.96 8.95
CA MET A 487 -19.28 11.64 8.03
C MET A 487 -20.28 10.64 7.41
N THR A 488 -19.82 9.48 6.95
CA THR A 488 -20.72 8.41 6.49
C THR A 488 -21.72 8.03 7.58
N ARG A 489 -21.22 7.69 8.77
CA ARG A 489 -22.05 7.23 9.90
C ARG A 489 -23.07 8.28 10.35
N THR A 490 -22.73 9.56 10.26
CA THR A 490 -23.58 10.67 10.73
C THR A 490 -24.63 11.05 9.70
N CYS A 491 -24.25 11.18 8.43
CA CYS A 491 -25.12 11.80 7.42
C CYS A 491 -25.94 10.78 6.61
N ALA A 492 -25.56 9.50 6.59
CA ALA A 492 -26.20 8.52 5.71
C ALA A 492 -27.68 8.27 6.02
N GLU A 493 -28.09 8.29 7.28
CA GLU A 493 -29.50 8.06 7.65
C GLU A 493 -30.41 9.15 7.06
N GLU A 494 -29.99 10.41 7.15
CA GLU A 494 -30.73 11.53 6.57
C GLU A 494 -30.81 11.40 5.04
N LEU A 495 -29.66 11.21 4.38
CA LEU A 495 -29.59 11.09 2.93
C LEU A 495 -30.39 9.90 2.37
N SER A 496 -30.50 8.81 3.13
CA SER A 496 -31.26 7.63 2.72
C SER A 496 -32.75 7.95 2.48
N LYS A 497 -33.30 8.93 3.20
CA LYS A 497 -34.69 9.40 3.05
C LYS A 497 -34.93 10.12 1.71
N HIS A 498 -33.86 10.57 1.07
CA HIS A 498 -33.86 11.17 -0.27
C HIS A 498 -33.40 10.17 -1.36
N GLY A 499 -33.29 8.88 -1.02
CA GLY A 499 -32.81 7.83 -1.92
C GLY A 499 -31.33 7.99 -2.29
N ILE A 500 -30.52 8.56 -1.39
CA ILE A 500 -29.07 8.71 -1.50
C ILE A 500 -28.41 7.81 -0.45
N TYR A 501 -27.74 6.77 -0.91
CA TYR A 501 -27.17 5.72 -0.08
C TYR A 501 -25.65 5.92 0.07
N MET A 502 -25.24 6.43 1.22
CA MET A 502 -23.85 6.74 1.51
C MET A 502 -23.17 5.65 2.33
N ASN A 503 -22.02 5.16 1.89
CA ASN A 503 -21.24 4.12 2.59
C ASN A 503 -19.73 4.41 2.54
N SER A 504 -19.00 3.86 3.51
CA SER A 504 -17.54 3.80 3.51
C SER A 504 -17.09 2.42 3.03
N VAL A 505 -16.02 2.36 2.25
CA VAL A 505 -15.48 1.09 1.74
C VAL A 505 -13.96 1.02 1.93
N ASP A 506 -13.49 -0.05 2.56
CA ASP A 506 -12.08 -0.42 2.65
C ASP A 506 -11.67 -1.15 1.36
N THR A 507 -10.61 -0.65 0.74
CA THR A 507 -10.12 -1.17 -0.55
C THR A 507 -9.36 -2.48 -0.41
N GLY A 508 -8.99 -2.86 0.81
CA GLY A 508 -7.99 -3.87 1.08
C GLY A 508 -6.56 -3.39 0.77
N TRP A 509 -5.60 -4.29 0.94
CA TRP A 509 -4.17 -3.99 0.87
C TRP A 509 -3.65 -4.22 -0.55
N ILE A 510 -3.41 -3.12 -1.27
CA ILE A 510 -2.95 -3.13 -2.67
C ILE A 510 -1.52 -2.62 -2.86
N ASN A 511 -1.01 -1.75 -1.97
CA ASN A 511 0.32 -1.16 -2.05
C ASN A 511 1.03 -1.15 -0.68
N ASP A 512 2.35 -1.36 -0.67
CA ASP A 512 3.22 -1.11 0.48
C ASP A 512 3.70 0.36 0.46
N GLU A 513 3.23 1.15 1.42
CA GLU A 513 3.54 2.58 1.54
C GLU A 513 4.84 2.83 2.34
N ASN A 514 5.52 1.78 2.83
CA ASN A 514 6.84 1.94 3.46
C ASN A 514 7.87 2.54 2.46
N PRO A 515 8.89 3.26 2.96
CA PRO A 515 10.02 3.68 2.13
C PRO A 515 10.61 2.51 1.34
N LEU A 516 11.03 2.79 0.09
CA LEU A 516 11.37 1.78 -0.90
C LEU A 516 12.33 0.71 -0.35
N GLU A 517 13.44 1.12 0.25
CA GLU A 517 14.44 0.20 0.82
C GLU A 517 13.84 -0.77 1.87
N LYS A 518 12.95 -0.27 2.74
CA LYS A 518 12.31 -1.07 3.78
C LYS A 518 11.34 -2.08 3.19
N ALA A 519 10.51 -1.63 2.25
CA ALA A 519 9.58 -2.51 1.54
C ALA A 519 10.34 -3.57 0.71
N HIS A 520 11.49 -3.24 0.13
CA HIS A 520 12.37 -4.19 -0.55
C HIS A 520 12.90 -5.28 0.36
N LYS A 521 13.45 -4.88 1.50
CA LYS A 521 13.97 -5.81 2.49
C LYS A 521 12.88 -6.74 2.98
N TYR A 522 11.67 -6.22 3.19
CA TYR A 522 10.52 -7.03 3.59
C TYR A 522 10.09 -8.02 2.50
N ALA A 523 9.95 -7.57 1.26
CA ALA A 523 9.61 -8.42 0.12
C ALA A 523 10.61 -9.58 -0.06
N GLN A 524 11.92 -9.30 0.02
CA GLN A 524 12.97 -10.31 -0.14
C GLN A 524 13.01 -11.32 1.02
N THR A 525 12.93 -10.84 2.27
CA THR A 525 13.07 -11.70 3.45
C THR A 525 11.82 -12.54 3.72
N ALA A 526 10.63 -11.97 3.48
CA ALA A 526 9.34 -12.60 3.76
C ALA A 526 8.66 -13.24 2.54
N ASN A 527 9.24 -13.10 1.33
CA ASN A 527 8.57 -13.44 0.06
C ASN A 527 7.19 -12.77 -0.04
N PHE A 528 7.11 -11.50 0.39
CA PHE A 528 5.86 -10.76 0.52
C PHE A 528 5.50 -10.00 -0.76
N GLN A 529 4.20 -9.94 -1.05
CA GLN A 529 3.55 -9.05 -2.01
C GLN A 529 2.17 -8.70 -1.45
N THR A 530 1.57 -7.63 -1.93
CA THR A 530 0.21 -7.27 -1.53
C THR A 530 -0.80 -8.33 -2.01
N PRO A 531 -1.85 -8.65 -1.21
CA PRO A 531 -2.75 -9.77 -1.47
C PRO A 531 -3.70 -9.55 -2.66
N ILE A 532 -4.00 -8.30 -3.00
CA ILE A 532 -4.96 -7.92 -4.05
C ILE A 532 -4.40 -6.76 -4.88
N ASP A 533 -5.10 -6.37 -5.95
CA ASP A 533 -4.71 -5.28 -6.86
C ASP A 533 -5.80 -4.21 -6.96
N GLU A 534 -5.54 -3.19 -7.78
CA GLU A 534 -6.37 -2.00 -7.98
C GLU A 534 -7.70 -2.32 -8.65
N VAL A 535 -7.77 -3.40 -9.43
CA VAL A 535 -9.02 -3.84 -10.08
C VAL A 535 -9.95 -4.48 -9.05
N ASP A 536 -9.41 -5.31 -8.16
CA ASP A 536 -10.18 -5.87 -7.02
C ASP A 536 -10.60 -4.75 -6.06
N ALA A 537 -9.69 -3.83 -5.72
CA ALA A 537 -10.01 -2.67 -4.90
C ALA A 537 -11.12 -1.80 -5.53
N ALA A 538 -11.08 -1.55 -6.83
CA ALA A 538 -12.15 -0.83 -7.53
C ALA A 538 -13.48 -1.61 -7.51
N ALA A 539 -13.43 -2.94 -7.65
CA ALA A 539 -14.63 -3.78 -7.53
C ALA A 539 -15.25 -3.70 -6.13
N ARG A 540 -14.44 -3.71 -5.07
CA ARG A 540 -14.89 -3.49 -3.69
C ARG A 540 -15.58 -2.15 -3.52
N VAL A 541 -14.95 -1.08 -4.01
CA VAL A 541 -15.48 0.29 -3.96
C VAL A 541 -16.83 0.41 -4.66
N LEU A 542 -17.01 -0.25 -5.80
CA LEU A 542 -18.23 -0.15 -6.61
C LEU A 542 -19.30 -1.20 -6.25
N ASP A 543 -18.99 -2.21 -5.46
CA ASP A 543 -19.93 -3.28 -5.11
C ASP A 543 -21.25 -2.77 -4.49
N PRO A 544 -21.27 -1.80 -3.55
CA PRO A 544 -22.53 -1.27 -3.03
C PRO A 544 -23.42 -0.64 -4.12
N ILE A 545 -22.82 -0.07 -5.17
CA ILE A 545 -23.55 0.48 -6.32
C ILE A 545 -24.11 -0.68 -7.16
N PHE A 546 -23.28 -1.64 -7.53
CA PHE A 546 -23.71 -2.75 -8.40
C PHE A 546 -24.73 -3.66 -7.74
N ILE A 547 -24.60 -3.96 -6.45
CA ILE A 547 -25.62 -4.68 -5.68
C ILE A 547 -26.93 -3.87 -5.66
N GLY A 548 -26.86 -2.56 -5.46
CA GLY A 548 -28.04 -1.72 -5.48
C GLY A 548 -28.77 -1.70 -6.82
N VAL A 549 -28.03 -1.65 -7.92
CA VAL A 549 -28.61 -1.66 -9.27
C VAL A 549 -29.11 -3.05 -9.67
N ASN A 550 -28.34 -4.11 -9.42
CA ASN A 550 -28.65 -5.46 -9.88
C ASN A 550 -29.61 -6.22 -8.96
N GLU A 551 -29.49 -6.03 -7.64
CA GLU A 551 -30.23 -6.79 -6.63
C GLU A 551 -31.27 -5.96 -5.88
N HIS A 552 -31.36 -4.65 -6.15
CA HIS A 552 -32.26 -3.72 -5.45
C HIS A 552 -32.05 -3.69 -3.93
N LYS A 553 -30.80 -3.85 -3.49
CA LYS A 553 -30.39 -3.75 -2.08
C LYS A 553 -29.60 -2.46 -1.86
N TYR A 554 -30.07 -1.62 -0.95
CA TYR A 554 -29.56 -0.26 -0.78
C TYR A 554 -28.93 -0.09 0.61
N PRO A 555 -27.74 -0.65 0.87
CA PRO A 555 -27.06 -0.43 2.14
C PRO A 555 -26.74 1.06 2.30
N TYR A 556 -26.81 1.58 3.51
CA TYR A 556 -26.40 2.94 3.84
C TYR A 556 -25.87 3.00 5.27
N GLY A 557 -24.97 3.93 5.53
CA GLY A 557 -24.39 4.12 6.86
C GLY A 557 -23.54 2.95 7.31
N LEU A 558 -23.00 2.16 6.37
CA LEU A 558 -22.14 1.01 6.66
C LEU A 558 -20.68 1.29 6.31
N PHE A 559 -19.79 0.58 6.99
CA PHE A 559 -18.40 0.41 6.58
C PHE A 559 -18.23 -1.00 6.01
N PHE A 560 -17.87 -1.09 4.73
CA PHE A 560 -17.59 -2.37 4.08
C PHE A 560 -16.11 -2.69 4.08
N LYS A 561 -15.79 -3.96 4.33
CA LYS A 561 -14.48 -4.56 4.13
C LYS A 561 -14.67 -5.97 3.58
N ASP A 562 -13.93 -6.32 2.54
CA ASP A 562 -14.03 -7.63 1.89
C ASP A 562 -15.49 -8.00 1.49
N TYR A 563 -16.22 -7.05 0.90
CA TYR A 563 -17.63 -7.21 0.49
C TYR A 563 -18.62 -7.48 1.63
N SER A 564 -18.21 -7.29 2.89
CA SER A 564 -19.04 -7.51 4.08
C SER A 564 -19.03 -6.28 4.99
N GLU A 565 -20.10 -6.07 5.75
CA GLU A 565 -20.14 -5.04 6.78
C GLU A 565 -19.07 -5.34 7.86
N THR A 566 -18.45 -4.28 8.38
CA THR A 566 -17.45 -4.36 9.43
C THR A 566 -17.61 -3.22 10.43
N GLU A 567 -17.03 -3.37 11.60
CA GLU A 567 -17.00 -2.35 12.64
C GLU A 567 -16.28 -1.07 12.23
N TRP A 568 -16.67 0.02 12.87
CA TRP A 568 -16.25 1.38 12.54
C TRP A 568 -14.81 1.74 12.88
#